data_AF-A0AAN8WZ55-F1
#
_entry.id   AF-A0AAN8WZ55-F1
#
_cell.length_a   1.000
_cell.length_b   1.000
_cell.length_c   1.000
_cell.angle_alpha   90.00
_cell.angle_beta   90.00
_cell.angle_gamma   90.00
#
_symmetry.space_group_name_H-M   'P 1'
#
loop_
_entity.id
_entity.type
_entity.pdbx_description
1 polymer ?
#
loop_
_entity_poly.entity_id
_entity_poly.type
_entity_poly.pdbx_seq_one_letter_code
_entity_poly.pdbx_strand_id
1 'polypeptide(L)'
;MYYTVLTTGYAAPIAMAYSDWETDKIISTELTRNLILALVAVFIMTLILLANVIASLYVLICVLLTLVDVMALMTWWGLTIDTVSCINLVLSIGLCVDYSVHIALHFLQVKGTRDERVSLTVQEMGPAVVNGAFSTFLAFILLATSESHVFESFFKIFFGVFIFGVFHGLVFLPVVLSLIGPSPYNLDNHELADKTSLENYSSSNSGNTKEQIIEKF
;
A
#
# COMPACT_ATOMS: atom_id res chain seq x y z
N MET A 1 -6.34 -1.12 -45.47
CA MET A 1 -5.75 -2.48 -45.54
C MET A 1 -4.26 -2.30 -45.77
N TYR A 2 -3.46 -2.31 -44.70
CA TYR A 2 -2.02 -2.12 -44.78
C TYR A 2 -1.35 -3.50 -44.64
N TYR A 3 -0.64 -3.94 -45.67
CA TYR A 3 0.13 -5.19 -45.65
C TYR A 3 1.60 -4.84 -45.41
N THR A 4 2.13 -5.16 -44.24
CA THR A 4 3.57 -5.15 -44.00
C THR A 4 4.11 -6.52 -44.39
N VAL A 5 4.76 -6.59 -45.56
CA VAL A 5 5.36 -7.83 -46.08
C VAL A 5 6.63 -8.12 -45.26
N LEU A 6 6.56 -9.08 -44.36
CA LEU A 6 7.75 -9.65 -43.70
C LEU A 6 8.54 -10.46 -44.74
N THR A 7 9.87 -10.31 -44.73
CA THR A 7 10.85 -10.75 -45.73
C THR A 7 11.00 -12.26 -45.93
N THR A 8 10.04 -13.08 -45.48
CA THR A 8 10.08 -14.56 -45.48
C THR A 8 8.91 -15.22 -46.22
N GLY A 9 8.12 -14.49 -47.01
CA GLY A 9 7.13 -15.09 -47.93
C GLY A 9 5.85 -15.63 -47.26
N TYR A 10 5.70 -15.48 -45.95
CA TYR A 10 4.46 -15.76 -45.23
C TYR A 10 3.60 -14.49 -45.18
N ALA A 11 2.56 -14.43 -46.00
CA ALA A 11 1.51 -13.42 -45.91
C ALA A 11 0.32 -14.02 -45.13
N ALA A 12 0.31 -13.88 -43.81
CA ALA A 12 -0.86 -14.19 -43.01
C ALA A 12 -1.82 -12.98 -43.03
N PRO A 13 -3.14 -13.19 -43.24
CA PRO A 13 -4.10 -12.10 -43.10
C PRO A 13 -4.22 -11.71 -41.62
N ILE A 14 -3.49 -10.69 -41.21
CA ILE A 14 -3.65 -10.08 -39.88
C ILE A 14 -4.73 -9.01 -39.96
N ALA A 15 -5.86 -9.25 -39.30
CA ALA A 15 -6.82 -8.20 -39.01
C ALA A 15 -6.51 -7.67 -37.61
N MET A 16 -6.43 -6.34 -37.42
CA MET A 16 -6.24 -5.76 -36.07
C MET A 16 -7.31 -6.26 -35.08
N ALA A 17 -8.53 -6.48 -35.57
CA ALA A 17 -9.62 -7.08 -34.77
C ALA A 17 -9.29 -8.48 -34.22
N TYR A 18 -8.42 -9.27 -34.86
CA TYR A 18 -8.03 -10.59 -34.35
C TYR A 18 -7.11 -10.48 -33.11
N SER A 19 -6.30 -9.42 -33.03
CA SER A 19 -5.40 -9.15 -31.89
C SER A 19 -6.19 -8.86 -30.61
N ASP A 20 -7.27 -8.09 -30.71
CA ASP A 20 -8.11 -7.74 -29.56
C ASP A 20 -8.83 -8.99 -29.02
N TRP A 21 -9.33 -9.85 -29.91
CA TRP A 21 -10.01 -11.09 -29.55
C TRP A 21 -9.09 -12.12 -28.90
N GLU A 22 -7.85 -12.22 -29.36
CA GLU A 22 -6.84 -13.10 -28.74
C GLU A 22 -6.48 -12.63 -27.33
N THR A 23 -6.36 -11.31 -27.15
CA THR A 23 -6.07 -10.69 -25.85
C THR A 23 -7.22 -10.95 -24.86
N ASP A 24 -8.46 -10.64 -25.23
CA ASP A 24 -9.65 -10.84 -24.37
C ASP A 24 -9.83 -12.28 -23.90
N LYS A 25 -9.48 -13.26 -24.75
CA LYS A 25 -9.56 -14.69 -24.40
C LYS A 25 -8.56 -15.08 -23.30
N ILE A 26 -7.42 -14.40 -23.23
CA ILE A 26 -6.31 -14.73 -22.34
C ILE A 26 -6.34 -13.87 -21.06
N ILE A 27 -6.90 -12.66 -21.11
CA ILE A 27 -6.92 -11.67 -20.01
C ILE A 27 -7.44 -12.25 -18.70
N SER A 28 -8.50 -13.05 -18.68
CA SER A 28 -9.09 -13.55 -17.42
C SER A 28 -8.14 -14.46 -16.64
N THR A 29 -7.41 -15.32 -17.35
CA THR A 29 -6.43 -16.24 -16.76
C THR A 29 -5.18 -15.47 -16.32
N GLU A 30 -4.73 -14.52 -17.14
CA GLU A 30 -3.60 -13.64 -16.82
C GLU A 30 -3.89 -12.75 -15.63
N LEU A 31 -5.07 -12.14 -15.56
CA LEU A 31 -5.52 -11.32 -14.45
C LEU A 31 -5.47 -12.10 -13.15
N THR A 32 -6.08 -13.29 -13.12
CA THR A 32 -6.10 -14.13 -11.92
C THR A 32 -4.68 -14.49 -11.48
N ARG A 33 -3.80 -14.85 -12.42
CA ARG A 33 -2.39 -15.16 -12.11
C ARG A 33 -1.64 -13.95 -11.59
N ASN A 34 -1.77 -12.79 -12.23
CA ASN A 34 -1.11 -11.55 -11.83
C ASN A 34 -1.57 -11.09 -10.45
N LEU A 35 -2.87 -11.21 -10.18
CA LEU A 35 -3.45 -10.84 -8.90
C LEU A 35 -2.95 -11.75 -7.78
N ILE A 36 -2.92 -13.07 -8.00
CA ILE A 36 -2.38 -14.02 -7.03
C ILE A 36 -0.89 -13.75 -6.78
N LEU A 37 -0.08 -13.57 -7.82
CA LEU A 37 1.34 -13.27 -7.69
C LEU A 37 1.58 -11.95 -6.94
N ALA A 38 0.79 -10.92 -7.22
CA ALA A 38 0.86 -9.64 -6.52
C ALA A 38 0.50 -9.79 -5.03
N LEU A 39 -0.56 -10.52 -4.70
CA LEU A 39 -0.97 -10.78 -3.32
C LEU A 39 0.10 -11.58 -2.55
N VAL A 40 0.72 -12.59 -3.17
CA VAL A 40 1.82 -13.33 -2.56
C VAL A 40 3.03 -12.43 -2.33
N ALA A 41 3.41 -11.62 -3.32
CA ALA A 41 4.53 -10.69 -3.20
C ALA A 41 4.29 -9.68 -2.07
N VAL A 42 3.08 -9.11 -1.99
CA VAL A 42 2.69 -8.16 -0.93
C VAL A 42 2.66 -8.83 0.44
N PHE A 43 2.19 -10.08 0.55
CA PHE A 43 2.25 -10.84 1.79
C PHE A 43 3.70 -11.06 2.26
N ILE A 44 4.61 -11.41 1.35
CA ILE A 44 6.03 -11.57 1.67
C ILE A 44 6.63 -10.23 2.12
N MET A 45 6.36 -9.15 1.39
CA MET A 45 6.90 -7.82 1.72
C MET A 45 6.39 -7.31 3.07
N THR A 46 5.10 -7.45 3.34
CA THR A 46 4.50 -7.07 4.63
C THR A 46 5.04 -7.94 5.77
N LEU A 47 5.23 -9.24 5.54
CA LEU A 47 5.83 -10.14 6.54
C LEU A 47 7.27 -9.76 6.87
N ILE A 48 8.07 -9.35 5.87
CA ILE A 48 9.42 -8.84 6.08
C ILE A 48 9.39 -7.52 6.86
N LEU A 49 8.48 -6.60 6.51
CA LEU A 49 8.41 -5.27 7.12
C LEU A 49 7.87 -5.30 8.56
N LEU A 50 6.83 -6.09 8.83
CA LEU A 50 6.21 -6.20 10.14
C LEU A 50 6.80 -7.30 11.03
N ALA A 51 7.66 -8.18 10.51
CA ALA A 51 8.27 -9.29 11.27
C ALA A 51 7.28 -10.07 12.19
N ASN A 52 5.99 -10.06 11.86
CA ASN A 52 4.88 -10.55 12.68
C ASN A 52 3.80 -11.10 11.75
N VAL A 53 3.64 -12.42 11.79
CA VAL A 53 2.75 -13.15 10.88
C VAL A 53 1.29 -12.75 11.09
N ILE A 54 0.86 -12.52 12.34
CA ILE A 54 -0.55 -12.22 12.65
C ILE A 54 -0.91 -10.83 12.12
N ALA A 55 -0.08 -9.81 12.37
CA ALA A 55 -0.32 -8.47 11.86
C ALA A 55 -0.31 -8.43 10.33
N SER A 56 0.62 -9.15 9.70
CA SER A 56 0.72 -9.27 8.24
C SER A 56 -0.52 -9.94 7.63
N LEU A 57 -1.09 -10.94 8.30
CA LEU A 57 -2.34 -11.57 7.89
C LEU A 57 -3.53 -10.60 7.96
N TYR A 58 -3.63 -9.75 8.99
CA TYR A 58 -4.70 -8.74 9.06
C TYR A 58 -4.58 -7.70 7.95
N VAL A 59 -3.36 -7.25 7.63
CA VAL A 59 -3.12 -6.37 6.48
C VAL A 59 -3.51 -7.05 5.16
N LEU A 60 -3.17 -8.33 4.97
CA LEU A 60 -3.57 -9.07 3.78
C LEU A 60 -5.09 -9.20 3.67
N ILE A 61 -5.79 -9.51 4.77
CA ILE A 61 -7.26 -9.58 4.79
C ILE A 61 -7.87 -8.23 4.42
N CYS A 62 -7.34 -7.13 4.95
CA CYS A 62 -7.75 -5.78 4.58
C CYS A 62 -7.66 -5.54 3.06
N VAL A 63 -6.52 -5.88 2.46
CA VAL A 63 -6.30 -5.74 1.00
C VAL A 63 -7.23 -6.64 0.18
N LEU A 64 -7.52 -7.86 0.65
CA LEU A 64 -8.45 -8.75 -0.03
C LEU A 64 -9.88 -8.20 -0.01
N LEU A 65 -10.32 -7.64 1.12
CA LEU A 65 -11.63 -7.01 1.24
C LEU A 65 -11.75 -5.78 0.34
N THR A 66 -10.73 -4.90 0.32
CA THR A 66 -10.74 -3.72 -0.56
C THR A 66 -10.79 -4.12 -2.03
N LEU A 67 -10.07 -5.17 -2.42
CA LEU A 67 -10.05 -5.64 -3.79
C LEU A 67 -11.43 -6.20 -4.21
N VAL A 68 -12.07 -6.98 -3.35
CA VAL A 68 -13.44 -7.48 -3.59
C VAL A 68 -14.42 -6.32 -3.75
N ASP A 69 -14.34 -5.31 -2.88
CA ASP A 69 -15.21 -4.13 -2.94
C ASP A 69 -14.99 -3.30 -4.23
N VAL A 70 -13.74 -3.14 -4.65
CA VAL A 70 -13.39 -2.45 -5.90
C VAL A 70 -13.89 -3.24 -7.12
N MET A 71 -13.72 -4.56 -7.15
CA MET A 71 -14.25 -5.40 -8.22
C MET A 71 -15.78 -5.34 -8.26
N ALA A 72 -16.45 -5.33 -7.10
CA ALA A 72 -17.90 -5.14 -7.02
C ALA A 72 -18.31 -3.78 -7.58
N LEU A 73 -17.60 -2.70 -7.22
CA LEU A 73 -17.84 -1.35 -7.73
C LEU A 73 -17.66 -1.26 -9.26
N MET A 74 -16.64 -1.92 -9.81
CA MET A 74 -16.41 -1.99 -11.25
C MET A 74 -17.61 -2.61 -11.97
N THR A 75 -18.15 -3.71 -11.46
CA THR A 75 -19.33 -4.34 -12.06
C THR A 75 -20.57 -3.45 -11.97
N TRP A 76 -20.74 -2.71 -10.86
CA TRP A 76 -21.85 -1.78 -10.69
C TRP A 76 -21.79 -0.58 -11.64
N TRP A 77 -20.58 -0.08 -11.93
CA TRP A 77 -20.37 0.96 -12.93
C TRP A 77 -20.35 0.47 -14.38
N GLY A 78 -20.54 -0.84 -14.59
CA GLY A 78 -20.50 -1.45 -15.92
C GLY A 78 -19.11 -1.40 -16.57
N LEU A 79 -18.03 -1.30 -15.77
CA LEU A 79 -16.67 -1.30 -16.29
C LEU A 79 -16.28 -2.71 -16.75
N THR A 80 -15.83 -2.83 -17.99
CA THR A 80 -15.37 -4.11 -18.54
C THR A 80 -13.98 -4.47 -18.01
N ILE A 81 -13.70 -5.76 -17.85
CA ILE A 81 -12.36 -6.24 -17.49
C ILE A 81 -11.50 -6.28 -18.76
N ASP A 82 -10.65 -5.27 -18.92
CA ASP A 82 -9.64 -5.14 -19.97
C ASP A 82 -8.21 -5.08 -19.39
N THR A 83 -7.20 -5.06 -20.25
CA THR A 83 -5.78 -4.98 -19.83
C THR A 83 -5.49 -3.77 -18.94
N VAL A 84 -6.13 -2.62 -19.18
CA VAL A 84 -5.94 -1.42 -18.36
C VAL A 84 -6.54 -1.62 -16.97
N SER A 85 -7.77 -2.11 -16.88
CA SER A 85 -8.38 -2.43 -15.58
C SER A 85 -7.56 -3.45 -14.78
N CYS A 86 -6.95 -4.44 -15.44
CA CYS A 86 -6.06 -5.41 -14.80
C CYS A 86 -4.84 -4.74 -14.16
N ILE A 87 -4.18 -3.83 -14.88
CA ILE A 87 -3.04 -3.06 -14.34
C ILE A 87 -3.50 -2.22 -13.15
N ASN A 88 -4.66 -1.56 -13.27
CA ASN A 88 -5.20 -0.74 -12.19
C ASN A 88 -5.55 -1.55 -10.95
N LEU A 89 -6.09 -2.78 -11.09
CA LEU A 89 -6.33 -3.68 -9.97
C LEU A 89 -5.03 -4.08 -9.26
N VAL A 90 -3.96 -4.34 -10.00
CA VAL A 90 -2.64 -4.64 -9.41
C VAL A 90 -2.07 -3.41 -8.69
N LEU A 91 -2.17 -2.22 -9.30
CA LEU A 91 -1.77 -0.96 -8.65
C LEU A 91 -2.58 -0.68 -7.37
N SER A 92 -3.86 -1.04 -7.39
CA SER A 92 -4.77 -0.90 -6.25
C SER A 92 -4.30 -1.69 -5.03
N ILE A 93 -3.79 -2.91 -5.23
CA ILE A 93 -3.21 -3.73 -4.13
C ILE A 93 -2.09 -2.95 -3.43
N GLY A 94 -1.18 -2.33 -4.19
CA GLY A 94 -0.08 -1.54 -3.64
C GLY A 94 -0.57 -0.36 -2.81
N LEU A 95 -1.46 0.46 -3.36
CA LEU A 95 -2.03 1.61 -2.63
C LEU A 95 -2.79 1.18 -1.36
N CYS A 96 -3.57 0.09 -1.43
CA CYS A 96 -4.32 -0.41 -0.28
C CYS A 96 -3.40 -0.91 0.83
N VAL A 97 -2.29 -1.58 0.47
CA VAL A 97 -1.35 -2.07 1.47
C VAL A 97 -0.64 -0.90 2.14
N ASP A 98 -0.27 0.14 1.40
CA ASP A 98 0.40 1.32 1.98
C ASP A 98 -0.46 1.98 3.07
N TYR A 99 -1.78 2.09 2.84
CA TYR A 99 -2.70 2.65 3.85
C TYR A 99 -2.75 1.82 5.13
N SER A 100 -2.65 0.49 5.00
CA SER A 100 -2.80 -0.47 6.09
C SER A 100 -1.49 -0.75 6.84
N VAL A 101 -0.39 -0.80 6.10
CA VAL A 101 0.92 -1.25 6.60
C VAL A 101 1.53 -0.23 7.55
N HIS A 102 1.37 1.07 7.28
CA HIS A 102 1.85 2.14 8.17
C HIS A 102 1.16 2.10 9.53
N ILE A 103 -0.15 1.88 9.53
CA ILE A 103 -0.96 1.75 10.75
C ILE A 103 -0.53 0.51 11.54
N ALA A 104 -0.46 -0.65 10.87
CA ALA A 104 -0.08 -1.90 11.54
C ALA A 104 1.36 -1.85 12.08
N LEU A 105 2.30 -1.28 11.33
CA LEU A 105 3.69 -1.12 11.77
C LEU A 105 3.80 -0.22 13.00
N HIS A 106 3.15 0.94 12.97
CA HIS A 106 3.19 1.88 14.08
C HIS A 106 2.52 1.30 15.33
N PHE A 107 1.40 0.59 15.16
CA PHE A 107 0.77 -0.14 16.26
C PHE A 107 1.74 -1.11 16.94
N LEU A 108 2.57 -1.83 16.19
CA LEU A 108 3.58 -2.75 16.74
C LEU A 108 4.74 -2.05 17.48
N GLN A 109 5.01 -0.78 17.15
CA GLN A 109 6.08 0.01 17.78
C GLN A 109 5.63 0.67 19.09
N VAL A 110 4.36 1.06 19.20
CA VAL A 110 3.81 1.74 20.38
C VAL A 110 3.59 0.75 21.54
N LYS A 111 4.02 1.15 22.74
CA LYS A 111 3.81 0.43 24.00
C LYS A 111 2.52 0.90 24.69
N GLY A 112 1.89 0.02 25.48
CA GLY A 112 0.69 0.35 26.25
C GLY A 112 -0.39 -0.72 26.18
N THR A 113 -1.59 -0.39 26.64
CA THR A 113 -2.77 -1.25 26.45
C THR A 113 -3.19 -1.28 24.97
N ARG A 114 -3.94 -2.30 24.54
CA ARG A 114 -4.33 -2.42 23.11
C ARG A 114 -5.09 -1.18 22.61
N ASP A 115 -6.03 -0.68 23.41
CA ASP A 115 -6.85 0.47 23.02
C ASP A 115 -6.05 1.77 22.99
N GLU A 116 -5.15 1.96 23.94
CA GLU A 116 -4.23 3.10 23.97
C GLU A 116 -3.28 3.09 22.77
N ARG A 117 -2.73 1.92 22.43
CA ARG A 117 -1.86 1.74 21.26
C ARG A 117 -2.57 2.05 19.95
N VAL A 118 -3.81 1.60 19.80
CA VAL A 118 -4.62 1.91 18.61
C VAL A 118 -4.94 3.40 18.55
N SER A 119 -5.37 3.98 19.67
CA SER A 119 -5.69 5.42 19.75
C SER A 119 -4.49 6.27 19.37
N LEU A 120 -3.32 6.00 19.95
CA LEU A 120 -2.10 6.74 19.65
C LEU A 120 -1.69 6.56 18.18
N THR A 121 -1.77 5.33 17.67
CA THR A 121 -1.42 5.03 16.28
C THR A 121 -2.29 5.78 15.28
N VAL A 122 -3.61 5.80 15.49
CA VAL A 122 -4.52 6.53 14.61
C VAL A 122 -4.30 8.04 14.72
N GLN A 123 -3.99 8.54 15.92
CA GLN A 123 -3.71 9.96 16.12
C GLN A 123 -2.43 10.43 15.42
N GLU A 124 -1.37 9.62 15.45
CA GLU A 124 -0.06 9.98 14.90
C GLU A 124 0.06 9.65 13.41
N MET A 125 -0.38 8.46 12.99
CA MET A 125 -0.22 8.00 11.59
C MET A 125 -1.46 8.23 10.72
N GLY A 126 -2.66 8.34 11.31
CA GLY A 126 -3.89 8.56 10.56
C GLY A 126 -3.84 9.79 9.64
N PRO A 127 -3.46 10.99 10.13
CA PRO A 127 -3.37 12.18 9.28
C PRO A 127 -2.37 12.03 8.13
N ALA A 128 -1.24 11.36 8.35
CA ALA A 128 -0.23 11.13 7.31
C ALA A 128 -0.79 10.24 6.18
N VAL A 129 -1.47 9.14 6.55
CA VAL A 129 -2.10 8.22 5.59
C VAL A 129 -3.24 8.90 4.83
N VAL A 130 -4.11 9.65 5.51
CA VAL A 130 -5.21 10.38 4.85
C VAL A 130 -4.67 11.42 3.87
N ASN A 131 -3.66 12.19 4.26
CA ASN A 131 -3.04 13.18 3.37
C ASN A 131 -2.40 12.51 2.15
N GLY A 132 -1.72 11.38 2.35
CA GLY A 132 -1.17 10.56 1.27
C GLY A 132 -2.26 10.11 0.30
N ALA A 133 -3.32 9.48 0.82
CA ALA A 133 -4.47 9.01 0.04
C ALA A 133 -5.16 10.16 -0.71
N PHE A 134 -5.34 11.31 -0.06
CA PHE A 134 -5.99 12.48 -0.65
C PHE A 134 -5.16 13.09 -1.78
N SER A 135 -3.83 13.12 -1.64
CA SER A 135 -2.95 13.62 -2.70
C SER A 135 -3.01 12.76 -3.96
N THR A 136 -3.04 11.44 -3.80
CA THR A 136 -3.24 10.47 -4.87
C THR A 136 -4.62 10.58 -5.50
N PHE A 137 -5.66 10.77 -4.68
CA PHE A 137 -7.02 10.99 -5.16
C PHE A 137 -7.15 12.25 -6.03
N LEU A 138 -6.48 13.34 -5.62
CA LEU A 138 -6.42 14.58 -6.38
C LEU A 138 -5.70 14.41 -7.73
N ALA A 139 -4.74 13.51 -7.84
CA ALA A 139 -4.15 13.18 -9.13
C ALA A 139 -5.16 12.52 -10.07
N PHE A 140 -5.97 11.59 -9.55
CA PHE A 140 -6.95 10.85 -10.35
C PHE A 140 -8.20 11.64 -10.70
N ILE A 141 -8.61 12.62 -9.89
CA ILE A 141 -9.78 13.45 -10.23
C ILE A 141 -9.56 14.29 -11.49
N LEU A 142 -8.30 14.61 -11.82
CA LEU A 142 -7.96 15.28 -13.09
C LEU A 142 -8.30 14.43 -14.31
N LEU A 143 -8.31 13.10 -14.17
CA LEU A 143 -8.66 12.16 -15.22
C LEU A 143 -10.18 12.03 -15.41
N ALA A 144 -10.99 12.48 -14.44
CA ALA A 144 -12.45 12.29 -14.44
C ALA A 144 -13.17 12.98 -15.60
N THR A 145 -12.57 14.05 -16.17
CA THR A 145 -13.17 14.83 -17.26
C THR A 145 -12.79 14.32 -18.65
N SER A 146 -12.06 13.22 -18.73
CA SER A 146 -11.59 12.69 -20.00
C SER A 146 -12.60 11.77 -20.69
N GLU A 147 -12.69 11.84 -22.01
CA GLU A 147 -13.51 10.97 -22.86
C GLU A 147 -12.83 9.64 -23.22
N SER A 148 -11.55 9.45 -22.82
CA SER A 148 -10.82 8.21 -23.11
C SER A 148 -11.20 7.10 -22.12
N HIS A 149 -11.54 5.92 -22.65
CA HIS A 149 -11.83 4.71 -21.86
C HIS A 149 -10.72 4.40 -20.84
N VAL A 150 -9.45 4.59 -21.22
CA VAL A 150 -8.31 4.38 -20.31
C VAL A 150 -8.45 5.26 -19.08
N PHE A 151 -8.63 6.57 -19.28
CA PHE A 151 -8.68 7.53 -18.17
C PHE A 151 -9.94 7.39 -17.31
N GLU A 152 -11.07 7.03 -17.93
CA GLU A 152 -12.31 6.70 -17.21
C GLU A 152 -12.12 5.49 -16.28
N SER A 153 -11.51 4.41 -16.78
CA SER A 153 -11.19 3.20 -16.00
C SER A 153 -10.26 3.51 -14.84
N PHE A 154 -9.24 4.35 -15.05
CA PHE A 154 -8.36 4.82 -13.97
C PHE A 154 -9.16 5.55 -12.90
N PHE A 155 -9.94 6.57 -13.26
CA PHE A 155 -10.70 7.35 -12.29
C PHE A 155 -11.65 6.47 -11.47
N LYS A 156 -12.45 5.62 -12.11
CA LYS A 156 -13.43 4.76 -11.43
C LYS A 156 -12.78 3.78 -10.46
N ILE A 157 -11.71 3.10 -10.87
CA ILE A 157 -11.02 2.11 -10.02
C ILE A 157 -10.36 2.82 -8.83
N PHE A 158 -9.58 3.86 -9.08
CA PHE A 158 -8.87 4.56 -7.99
C PHE A 158 -9.80 5.35 -7.07
N PHE A 159 -10.97 5.79 -7.54
CA PHE A 159 -12.03 6.32 -6.68
C PHE A 159 -12.52 5.26 -5.69
N GLY A 160 -12.75 4.02 -6.16
CA GLY A 160 -13.10 2.90 -5.30
C GLY A 160 -12.01 2.57 -4.28
N VAL A 161 -10.75 2.54 -4.72
CA VAL A 161 -9.58 2.33 -3.85
C VAL A 161 -9.47 3.40 -2.78
N PHE A 162 -9.71 4.67 -3.12
CA PHE A 162 -9.68 5.75 -2.16
C PHE A 162 -10.73 5.53 -1.06
N ILE A 163 -11.98 5.25 -1.43
CA ILE A 163 -13.06 5.07 -0.45
C ILE A 163 -12.84 3.80 0.38
N PHE A 164 -12.74 2.64 -0.27
CA PHE A 164 -12.67 1.36 0.41
C PHE A 164 -11.31 1.13 1.06
N GLY A 165 -10.22 1.54 0.40
CA GLY A 165 -8.86 1.42 0.93
C GLY A 165 -8.63 2.25 2.18
N VAL A 166 -9.09 3.51 2.19
CA VAL A 166 -9.00 4.35 3.40
C VAL A 166 -9.92 3.81 4.50
N PHE A 167 -11.13 3.38 4.16
CA PHE A 167 -12.05 2.78 5.14
C PHE A 167 -11.45 1.53 5.80
N HIS A 168 -10.99 0.56 5.00
CA HIS A 168 -10.45 -0.68 5.55
C HIS A 168 -9.10 -0.47 6.25
N GLY A 169 -8.24 0.42 5.72
CA GLY A 169 -6.92 0.71 6.29
C GLY A 169 -6.96 1.54 7.59
N LEU A 170 -7.88 2.50 7.71
CA LEU A 170 -7.96 3.42 8.88
C LEU A 170 -9.10 3.15 9.85
N VAL A 171 -10.12 2.38 9.46
CA VAL A 171 -11.25 2.08 10.34
C VAL A 171 -11.25 0.60 10.69
N PHE A 172 -11.36 -0.28 9.68
CA PHE A 172 -11.47 -1.72 9.92
C PHE A 172 -10.21 -2.28 10.59
N LEU A 173 -9.02 -1.98 10.06
CA LEU A 173 -7.78 -2.52 10.58
C LEU A 173 -7.48 -2.09 12.03
N PRO A 174 -7.56 -0.80 12.42
CA PRO A 174 -7.44 -0.38 13.82
C PRO A 174 -8.40 -1.08 14.77
N VAL A 175 -9.66 -1.30 14.36
CA VAL A 175 -10.65 -2.01 15.18
C VAL A 175 -10.24 -3.47 15.39
N VAL A 176 -9.79 -4.15 14.34
CA VAL A 176 -9.28 -5.53 14.44
C VAL A 176 -8.05 -5.60 15.35
N LEU A 177 -7.14 -4.63 15.24
CA LEU A 177 -5.93 -4.55 16.08
C LEU A 177 -6.25 -4.22 17.55
N SER A 178 -7.30 -3.45 17.85
CA SER A 178 -7.75 -3.21 19.23
C SER A 178 -8.26 -4.51 19.88
N LEU A 179 -9.07 -5.29 19.15
CA LEU A 179 -9.68 -6.51 19.68
C LEU A 179 -8.67 -7.66 19.86
N ILE A 180 -7.88 -7.94 18.82
CA ILE A 180 -7.03 -9.14 18.74
C ILE A 180 -5.59 -8.82 18.30
N GLY A 181 -5.13 -7.59 18.54
CA GLY A 181 -3.79 -7.16 18.17
C GLY A 181 -2.67 -7.90 18.92
N PRO A 182 -1.57 -8.23 18.22
CA PRO A 182 -0.39 -8.83 18.83
C PRO A 182 0.31 -7.86 19.79
N SER A 183 1.16 -8.43 20.65
CA SER A 183 2.03 -7.67 21.56
C SER A 183 2.97 -6.73 20.79
N PRO A 184 3.34 -5.58 21.38
CA PRO A 184 4.31 -4.68 20.79
C PRO A 184 5.69 -5.34 20.68
N TYR A 185 6.56 -4.80 19.85
CA TYR A 185 7.95 -5.24 19.82
C TYR A 185 8.66 -4.92 21.14
N ASN A 186 9.53 -5.83 21.58
CA ASN A 186 10.45 -5.57 22.67
C ASN A 186 11.57 -4.65 22.18
N LEU A 187 11.36 -3.34 22.28
CA LEU A 187 12.32 -2.30 21.87
C LEU A 187 13.47 -2.09 22.87
N ASP A 188 13.79 -3.08 23.71
CA ASP A 188 14.72 -2.94 24.84
C ASP A 188 16.16 -2.58 24.41
N ASN A 189 16.53 -2.80 23.14
CA ASN A 189 17.90 -2.61 22.66
C ASN A 189 18.16 -1.25 21.97
N HIS A 190 17.14 -0.54 21.48
CA HIS A 190 17.35 0.72 20.74
C HIS A 190 17.16 1.99 21.60
N GLU A 191 16.23 1.98 22.56
CA GLU A 191 16.10 3.09 23.52
C GLU A 191 17.31 3.17 24.47
N LEU A 192 17.91 2.02 24.83
CA LEU A 192 19.15 2.02 25.61
C LEU A 192 20.32 2.60 24.80
N ALA A 193 20.42 2.31 23.50
CA ALA A 193 21.49 2.86 22.67
C ALA A 193 21.39 4.39 22.50
N ASP A 194 20.18 4.92 22.30
CA ASP A 194 19.94 6.37 22.15
C ASP A 194 20.08 7.13 23.48
N LYS A 195 19.53 6.58 24.59
CA LYS A 195 19.70 7.17 25.93
C LYS A 195 21.17 7.12 26.39
N THR A 196 21.87 6.01 26.14
CA THR A 196 23.31 5.90 26.48
C THR A 196 24.15 6.85 25.64
N SER A 197 23.80 7.10 24.36
CA SER A 197 24.55 8.06 23.53
C SER A 197 24.26 9.52 23.90
N LEU A 198 23.02 9.86 24.28
CA LEU A 198 22.67 11.17 24.85
C LEU A 198 23.30 11.42 26.23
N GLU A 199 23.35 10.41 27.10
CA GLU A 199 24.04 10.48 28.41
C GLU A 199 25.56 10.58 28.26
N ASN A 200 26.17 9.84 27.32
CA ASN A 200 27.60 9.91 27.04
C ASN A 200 28.00 11.26 26.44
N TYR A 201 27.18 11.83 25.55
CA TYR A 201 27.39 13.18 25.01
C TYR A 201 27.28 14.26 26.10
N SER A 202 26.28 14.16 26.97
CA SER A 202 26.07 15.10 28.09
C SER A 202 27.20 15.03 29.12
N SER A 203 27.70 13.83 29.41
CA SER A 203 28.80 13.60 30.36
C SER A 203 30.15 14.07 29.81
N SER A 204 30.42 13.84 28.52
CA SER A 204 31.63 14.33 27.84
C SER A 204 31.69 15.86 27.80
N ASN A 205 30.56 16.52 27.56
CA ASN A 205 30.49 17.98 27.53
C ASN A 205 30.64 18.62 28.93
N SER A 206 30.12 17.97 29.97
CA SER A 206 30.33 18.41 31.36
C SER A 206 31.76 18.22 31.84
N GLY A 207 32.50 17.22 31.33
CA GLY A 207 33.92 17.01 31.62
C GLY A 207 34.80 18.10 31.02
N ASN A 208 34.65 18.36 29.71
CA ASN A 208 35.39 19.40 28.99
C ASN A 208 35.17 20.81 29.57
N THR A 209 33.97 21.12 30.04
CA THR A 209 33.67 22.43 30.64
C THR A 209 34.42 22.64 31.96
N LYS A 210 34.62 21.58 32.77
CA LYS A 210 35.38 21.68 34.02
C LYS A 210 36.88 21.82 33.76
N GLU A 211 37.43 21.11 32.79
CA GLU A 211 38.85 21.23 32.41
C GLU A 211 39.17 22.61 31.81
N GLN A 212 38.28 23.19 30.99
CA GLN A 212 38.46 24.55 30.46
C GLN A 212 38.34 25.66 31.50
N ILE A 213 37.63 25.43 32.60
CA ILE A 213 37.55 26.39 33.72
C ILE A 213 38.79 26.31 34.60
N ILE A 214 39.37 25.11 34.78
CA ILE A 214 40.59 24.92 35.57
C ILE A 214 41.83 25.48 34.86
N GLU A 215 41.90 25.43 33.52
CA GLU A 215 43.01 26.07 32.76
C GLU A 215 42.95 27.62 32.72
N LYS A 216 41.86 28.24 33.21
CA LYS A 216 41.67 29.69 33.22
C LYS A 216 41.96 30.36 34.57
N PHE A 217 42.47 29.63 35.56
CA PHE A 217 42.95 30.15 36.84
C PHE A 217 44.38 29.69 37.11
#